data_AF-A0A7R9ZL94-F1
#
_entry.id   AF-A0A7R9ZL94-F1
#
_cell.length_a   1.000
_cell.length_b   1.000
_cell.length_c   1.000
_cell.angle_alpha   90.00
_cell.angle_beta   90.00
_cell.angle_gamma   90.00
#
_symmetry.space_group_name_H-M   'P 1'
#
loop_
_entity.id
_entity.type
_entity.pdbx_description
1 polymer ?
#
loop_
_entity_poly.entity_id
_entity_poly.type
_entity_poly.pdbx_seq_one_letter_code
_entity_poly.pdbx_strand_id
1 'polypeptide(L)'
;ADAMIKGMRMRIGVCVSQDGVTWGRVEGDDPSGACMNPYVKDDPNLVDIGIMTDDDGTPVPIREELYCAWPDVVVKQDNDEEQGGFLMYYSTMTKDDKQKSIAYATSSDGFRWYKGGVCVEPEAGTLDSDGCARCSVVRNAVFVEGNGWLESEGYTMYYEGVSNSDSKHRIMVAESPDGMAWTKKGVALDIGDEDGSWDNSGVGSPHILRLDDGSQRMYYTGQGPNQSTAIGVANLPKGDKIWQREQATITFAEVV
;
A
#
# COMPACT_ATOMS: atom_id res chain seq x y z
N ALA A 1 -35.39 -2.00 -3.43
CA ALA A 1 -34.40 -3.04 -3.13
C ALA A 1 -33.10 -2.30 -2.86
N ASP A 2 -32.60 -2.34 -1.63
CA ASP A 2 -31.37 -1.64 -1.27
C ASP A 2 -30.21 -2.23 -2.09
N ALA A 3 -29.55 -1.38 -2.88
CA ALA A 3 -28.40 -1.79 -3.65
C ALA A 3 -27.28 -2.18 -2.67
N MET A 4 -26.95 -3.47 -2.63
CA MET A 4 -25.79 -3.96 -1.89
C MET A 4 -24.53 -3.36 -2.52
N ILE A 5 -23.90 -2.42 -1.83
CA ILE A 5 -22.63 -1.84 -2.28
C ILE A 5 -21.56 -2.94 -2.19
N LYS A 6 -21.16 -3.47 -3.35
CA LYS A 6 -20.08 -4.46 -3.45
C LYS A 6 -18.78 -3.86 -2.90
N GLY A 7 -18.03 -4.63 -2.12
CA GLY A 7 -16.76 -4.21 -1.52
C GLY A 7 -16.87 -3.66 -0.09
N MET A 8 -18.09 -3.36 0.41
CA MET A 8 -18.28 -3.15 1.85
C MET A 8 -18.07 -4.50 2.57
N ARG A 9 -17.20 -4.53 3.59
CA ARG A 9 -16.73 -5.73 4.31
C ARG A 9 -15.69 -6.61 3.60
N MET A 10 -14.84 -6.05 2.74
CA MET A 10 -13.62 -6.79 2.37
C MET A 10 -12.80 -7.13 3.60
N ARG A 11 -12.17 -8.30 3.54
CA ARG A 11 -11.32 -8.91 4.56
C ARG A 11 -10.06 -9.40 3.89
N ILE A 12 -8.99 -9.49 4.66
CA ILE A 12 -7.70 -9.98 4.16
C ILE A 12 -7.52 -11.43 4.63
N GLY A 13 -7.13 -12.29 3.70
CA GLY A 13 -6.73 -13.66 3.96
C GLY A 13 -5.26 -13.88 3.62
N VAL A 14 -4.73 -15.04 3.98
CA VAL A 14 -3.33 -15.40 3.72
C VAL A 14 -3.24 -16.78 3.06
N CYS A 15 -2.26 -16.94 2.18
CA CYS A 15 -1.91 -18.22 1.59
C CYS A 15 -0.39 -18.40 1.61
N VAL A 16 0.06 -19.64 1.69
CA VAL A 16 1.47 -20.00 1.79
C VAL A 16 1.78 -21.06 0.76
N SER A 17 3.00 -20.99 0.22
CA SER A 17 3.54 -21.98 -0.69
C SER A 17 4.95 -22.37 -0.22
N GLN A 18 5.25 -23.67 -0.29
CA GLN A 18 6.61 -24.19 -0.06
C GLN A 18 7.42 -24.26 -1.35
N ASP A 19 6.77 -24.32 -2.50
CA ASP A 19 7.38 -24.51 -3.83
C ASP A 19 7.27 -23.26 -4.73
N GLY A 20 6.57 -22.21 -4.28
CA GLY A 20 6.26 -21.00 -5.05
C GLY A 20 5.16 -21.18 -6.11
N VAL A 21 4.61 -22.39 -6.27
CA VAL A 21 3.69 -22.74 -7.36
C VAL A 21 2.33 -23.16 -6.81
N THR A 22 2.33 -23.99 -5.77
CA THR A 22 1.14 -24.53 -5.13
C THR A 22 0.89 -23.76 -3.84
N TRP A 23 -0.30 -23.15 -3.73
CA TRP A 23 -0.64 -22.28 -2.61
C TRP A 23 -1.78 -22.88 -1.77
N GLY A 24 -1.53 -23.06 -0.48
CA GLY A 24 -2.53 -23.44 0.52
C GLY A 24 -3.06 -22.20 1.25
N ARG A 25 -4.37 -22.13 1.49
CA ARG A 25 -4.94 -21.09 2.34
C ARG A 25 -4.63 -21.38 3.80
N VAL A 26 -4.37 -20.34 4.58
CA VAL A 26 -4.28 -20.41 6.03
C VAL A 26 -5.56 -19.79 6.60
N GLU A 27 -6.28 -20.57 7.41
CA GLU A 27 -7.52 -20.14 8.04
C GLU A 27 -7.17 -19.29 9.27
N GLY A 28 -7.59 -18.02 9.27
CA GLY A 28 -7.52 -17.16 10.46
C GLY A 28 -8.60 -17.50 11.50
N ASP A 29 -8.54 -16.83 12.65
CA ASP A 29 -9.46 -17.06 13.78
C ASP A 29 -10.90 -16.62 13.49
N ASP A 30 -11.14 -15.85 12.42
CA ASP A 30 -12.47 -15.45 11.98
C ASP A 30 -13.25 -16.64 11.37
N PRO A 31 -14.58 -16.75 11.59
CA PRO A 31 -15.40 -17.81 10.98
C PRO A 31 -15.36 -17.89 9.45
N SER A 32 -14.94 -16.83 8.74
CA SER A 32 -14.72 -16.85 7.29
C SER A 32 -13.31 -17.28 6.87
N GLY A 33 -12.42 -17.58 7.82
CA GLY A 33 -11.02 -17.91 7.54
C GLY A 33 -10.13 -16.70 7.26
N ALA A 34 -10.65 -15.48 7.40
CA ALA A 34 -9.85 -14.27 7.18
C ALA A 34 -8.82 -14.08 8.31
N CYS A 35 -7.60 -13.70 7.96
CA CYS A 35 -6.56 -13.39 8.95
C CYS A 35 -6.69 -11.96 9.48
N MET A 36 -7.41 -11.09 8.76
CA MET A 36 -7.62 -9.69 9.11
C MET A 36 -9.02 -9.23 8.73
N ASN A 37 -9.73 -8.67 9.70
CA ASN A 37 -11.08 -8.12 9.57
C ASN A 37 -11.07 -6.58 9.64
N PRO A 38 -12.08 -5.89 9.11
CA PRO A 38 -12.31 -4.49 9.47
C PRO A 38 -12.63 -4.39 10.96
N TYR A 39 -12.04 -3.42 11.66
CA TYR A 39 -12.35 -3.18 13.07
C TYR A 39 -13.77 -2.63 13.24
N VAL A 40 -14.57 -3.28 14.07
CA VAL A 40 -15.93 -2.88 14.45
C VAL A 40 -16.03 -2.97 15.96
N LYS A 41 -16.39 -1.87 16.61
CA LYS A 41 -16.31 -1.73 18.09
C LYS A 41 -17.21 -2.73 18.82
N ASP A 42 -18.36 -3.05 18.24
CA ASP A 42 -19.36 -3.94 18.84
C ASP A 42 -19.18 -5.42 18.43
N ASP A 43 -18.09 -5.76 17.73
CA ASP A 43 -17.80 -7.16 17.38
C ASP A 43 -17.19 -7.90 18.58
N PRO A 44 -17.88 -8.92 19.12
CA PRO A 44 -17.39 -9.67 20.29
C PRO A 44 -16.12 -10.48 20.01
N ASN A 45 -15.69 -10.61 18.75
CA ASN A 45 -14.44 -11.28 18.40
C ASN A 45 -13.25 -10.31 18.33
N LEU A 46 -13.46 -9.00 18.48
CA LEU A 46 -12.44 -7.96 18.30
C LEU A 46 -12.14 -7.18 19.60
N VAL A 47 -12.60 -7.69 20.75
CA VAL A 47 -12.58 -6.98 22.06
C VAL A 47 -11.16 -6.63 22.55
N ASP A 48 -10.16 -7.40 22.14
CA ASP A 48 -8.75 -7.20 22.54
C ASP A 48 -7.92 -6.35 21.55
N ILE A 49 -8.51 -5.91 20.43
CA ILE A 49 -7.82 -5.10 19.41
C ILE A 49 -7.82 -3.60 19.78
N GLY A 50 -8.73 -3.19 20.67
CA GLY A 50 -8.96 -1.78 21.01
C GLY A 50 -7.97 -1.13 21.97
N ILE A 51 -6.81 -1.72 22.24
CA ILE A 51 -5.83 -1.20 23.21
C ILE A 51 -4.41 -1.25 22.63
N MET A 52 -4.19 -0.58 21.50
CA MET A 52 -2.85 -0.04 21.21
C MET A 52 -2.56 1.03 22.28
N THR A 53 -1.34 1.12 22.78
CA THR A 53 -0.93 2.21 23.66
C THR A 53 0.22 3.00 23.04
N ASP A 54 0.18 4.32 23.12
CA ASP A 54 1.32 5.18 22.80
C ASP A 54 2.52 4.88 23.73
N ASP A 55 3.68 5.49 23.45
CA ASP A 55 4.92 5.32 24.23
C ASP A 55 4.75 5.62 25.73
N ASP A 56 3.74 6.41 26.11
CA ASP A 56 3.41 6.75 27.50
C ASP A 56 2.36 5.82 28.14
N GLY A 57 1.93 4.78 27.42
CA GLY A 57 0.89 3.85 27.86
C GLY A 57 -0.54 4.32 27.60
N THR A 58 -0.74 5.45 26.92
CA THR A 58 -2.08 5.98 26.60
C THR A 58 -2.76 5.14 25.53
N PRO A 59 -3.97 4.60 25.77
CA PRO A 59 -4.69 3.86 24.75
C PRO A 59 -4.98 4.72 23.51
N VAL A 60 -4.50 4.28 22.35
CA VAL A 60 -4.81 4.87 21.04
C VAL A 60 -6.06 4.18 20.50
N PRO A 61 -7.21 4.88 20.44
CA PRO A 61 -8.43 4.27 19.94
C PRO A 61 -8.34 4.06 18.43
N ILE A 62 -8.38 2.79 18.01
CA ILE A 62 -8.51 2.43 16.60
C ILE A 62 -9.91 2.83 16.13
N ARG A 63 -10.00 3.55 15.01
CA ARG A 63 -11.28 3.95 14.41
C ARG A 63 -11.95 2.76 13.73
N GLU A 64 -13.28 2.69 13.80
CA GLU A 64 -14.06 1.66 13.12
C GLU A 64 -13.90 1.77 11.60
N GLU A 65 -13.85 0.62 10.94
CA GLU A 65 -13.56 0.48 9.52
C GLU A 65 -14.75 -0.15 8.79
N LEU A 66 -14.96 0.25 7.53
CA LEU A 66 -15.97 -0.34 6.66
C LEU A 66 -15.44 -1.53 5.86
N TYR A 67 -14.13 -1.62 5.67
CA TYR A 67 -13.42 -2.72 5.02
C TYR A 67 -11.92 -2.68 5.35
N CYS A 68 -11.22 -3.80 5.18
CA CYS A 68 -9.76 -3.82 5.04
C CYS A 68 -9.41 -4.56 3.75
N ALA A 69 -8.59 -3.94 2.89
CA ALA A 69 -8.36 -4.45 1.53
C ALA A 69 -7.01 -4.03 0.97
N TRP A 70 -6.60 -4.71 -0.11
CA TRP A 70 -5.34 -4.46 -0.83
C TRP A 70 -4.13 -4.42 0.11
N PRO A 71 -3.80 -5.55 0.76
CA PRO A 71 -2.67 -5.61 1.67
C PRO A 71 -1.34 -5.51 0.91
N ASP A 72 -0.39 -4.78 1.48
CA ASP A 72 1.02 -4.77 1.11
C ASP A 72 1.83 -5.12 2.37
N VAL A 73 2.76 -6.07 2.27
CA VAL A 73 3.47 -6.61 3.45
C VAL A 73 4.97 -6.47 3.26
N VAL A 74 5.64 -5.90 4.26
CA VAL A 74 7.10 -5.77 4.32
C VAL A 74 7.63 -6.40 5.60
N VAL A 75 8.88 -6.89 5.54
CA VAL A 75 9.60 -7.31 6.74
C VAL A 75 9.92 -6.05 7.55
N LYS A 76 9.55 -6.07 8.82
CA LYS A 76 9.87 -5.00 9.77
C LYS A 76 11.37 -4.96 9.98
N GLN A 77 11.95 -3.78 9.79
CA GLN A 77 13.30 -3.45 10.16
C GLN A 77 13.37 -3.32 11.68
N ASP A 78 14.01 -4.26 12.34
CA ASP A 78 14.32 -4.20 13.77
C ASP A 78 15.84 -4.22 13.96
N ASN A 79 16.34 -3.36 14.86
CA ASN A 79 17.75 -3.29 15.22
C ASN A 79 18.18 -4.44 16.17
N ASP A 80 17.22 -5.22 16.65
CA ASP A 80 17.43 -6.35 17.56
C ASP A 80 16.96 -7.63 16.84
N GLU A 81 17.91 -8.47 16.41
CA GLU A 81 17.67 -9.63 15.54
C GLU A 81 16.71 -10.68 16.14
N GLU A 82 16.46 -10.63 17.45
CA GLU A 82 15.53 -11.52 18.16
C GLU A 82 14.05 -11.09 18.08
N GLN A 83 13.74 -9.87 17.63
CA GLN A 83 12.37 -9.32 17.57
C GLN A 83 11.85 -9.06 16.15
N GLY A 84 12.35 -9.82 15.16
CA GLY A 84 11.89 -9.70 13.77
C GLY A 84 10.37 -9.83 13.62
N GLY A 85 9.83 -9.25 12.54
CA GLY A 85 8.41 -9.29 12.27
C GLY A 85 8.04 -8.70 10.91
N PHE A 86 6.77 -8.33 10.78
CA PHE A 86 6.16 -7.86 9.54
C PHE A 86 5.27 -6.65 9.81
N LEU A 87 5.24 -5.76 8.83
CA LEU A 87 4.29 -4.66 8.73
C LEU A 87 3.38 -4.94 7.54
N MET A 88 2.07 -4.89 7.75
CA MET A 88 1.07 -4.89 6.69
C MET A 88 0.47 -3.49 6.60
N TYR A 89 0.36 -2.97 5.38
CA TYR A 89 -0.40 -1.77 5.06
C TYR A 89 -1.62 -2.18 4.25
N TYR A 90 -2.75 -1.54 4.50
CA TYR A 90 -3.98 -1.88 3.79
C TYR A 90 -4.86 -0.64 3.63
N SER A 91 -5.65 -0.61 2.56
CA SER A 91 -6.64 0.44 2.39
C SER A 91 -7.88 0.13 3.21
N THR A 92 -8.44 1.17 3.80
CA THR A 92 -9.65 1.13 4.61
C THR A 92 -10.53 2.33 4.31
N MET A 93 -11.74 2.31 4.83
CA MET A 93 -12.60 3.50 4.90
C MET A 93 -13.16 3.61 6.31
N THR A 94 -12.90 4.73 6.96
CA THR A 94 -13.30 4.97 8.34
C THR A 94 -14.80 5.21 8.43
N LYS A 95 -15.44 4.61 9.45
CA LYS A 95 -16.90 4.52 9.53
C LYS A 95 -17.56 5.84 9.92
N ASP A 96 -16.86 6.66 10.71
CA ASP A 96 -17.34 7.94 11.23
C ASP A 96 -17.36 9.03 10.15
N ASP A 97 -16.28 9.19 9.40
CA ASP A 97 -16.12 10.27 8.42
C ASP A 97 -16.18 9.81 6.95
N LYS A 98 -16.20 8.50 6.69
CA LYS A 98 -16.19 7.87 5.36
C LYS A 98 -14.95 8.20 4.53
N GLN A 99 -13.86 8.63 5.16
CA GLN A 99 -12.60 8.89 4.46
C GLN A 99 -11.93 7.57 4.07
N LYS A 100 -11.40 7.52 2.83
CA LYS A 100 -10.54 6.42 2.38
C LYS A 100 -9.13 6.71 2.85
N SER A 101 -8.57 5.79 3.62
CA SER A 101 -7.27 5.96 4.27
C SER A 101 -6.45 4.68 4.18
N ILE A 102 -5.16 4.78 4.50
CA ILE A 102 -4.27 3.63 4.64
C ILE A 102 -4.02 3.41 6.13
N ALA A 103 -4.21 2.18 6.57
CA ALA A 103 -3.94 1.73 7.92
C ALA A 103 -2.86 0.66 7.90
N TYR A 104 -2.29 0.37 9.07
CA TYR A 104 -1.27 -0.65 9.21
C TYR A 104 -1.59 -1.67 10.30
N ALA A 105 -0.90 -2.81 10.24
CA ALA A 105 -0.90 -3.85 11.26
C ALA A 105 0.50 -4.46 11.39
N THR A 106 0.82 -4.99 12.57
CA THR A 106 2.07 -5.68 12.87
C THR A 106 1.84 -7.18 13.06
N SER A 107 2.85 -7.98 12.79
CA SER A 107 2.86 -9.42 13.07
C SER A 107 4.27 -9.89 13.36
N SER A 108 4.45 -10.85 14.27
CA SER A 108 5.74 -11.52 14.48
C SER A 108 5.91 -12.77 13.62
N ASP A 109 4.82 -13.32 13.06
CA ASP A 109 4.81 -14.62 12.36
C ASP A 109 4.24 -14.55 10.94
N GLY A 110 3.66 -13.42 10.53
CA GLY A 110 3.02 -13.21 9.23
C GLY A 110 1.59 -13.76 9.13
N PHE A 111 1.06 -14.38 10.18
CA PHE A 111 -0.25 -15.02 10.21
C PHE A 111 -1.21 -14.29 11.15
N ARG A 112 -0.76 -13.96 12.36
CA ARG A 112 -1.55 -13.22 13.35
C ARG A 112 -1.18 -11.75 13.31
N TRP A 113 -2.17 -10.90 13.08
CA TRP A 113 -1.98 -9.48 12.83
C TRP A 113 -2.65 -8.62 13.91
N TYR A 114 -1.94 -7.56 14.33
CA TYR A 114 -2.37 -6.59 15.33
C TYR A 114 -2.50 -5.22 14.67
N LYS A 115 -3.72 -4.67 14.60
CA LYS A 115 -3.96 -3.37 13.96
C LYS A 115 -3.29 -2.24 14.72
N GLY A 116 -2.57 -1.38 14.00
CA GLY A 116 -1.99 -0.14 14.52
C GLY A 116 -2.82 1.12 14.20
N GLY A 117 -3.92 0.96 13.45
CA GLY A 117 -4.79 2.07 13.07
C GLY A 117 -4.36 2.76 11.78
N VAL A 118 -4.97 3.92 11.52
CA VAL A 118 -4.75 4.70 10.29
C VAL A 118 -3.40 5.43 10.37
N CYS A 119 -2.59 5.34 9.32
CA CYS A 119 -1.26 5.94 9.25
C CYS A 119 -1.07 6.93 8.09
N VAL A 120 -1.93 6.90 7.06
CA VAL A 120 -2.00 7.93 6.01
C VAL A 120 -3.47 8.29 5.76
N GLU A 121 -3.78 9.58 5.87
CA GLU A 121 -5.12 10.14 5.73
C GLU A 121 -5.18 11.22 4.64
N PRO A 122 -6.34 11.45 4.02
CA PRO A 122 -6.56 12.60 3.13
C PRO A 122 -6.23 13.93 3.81
N GLU A 123 -5.55 14.82 3.09
CA GLU A 123 -5.24 16.16 3.61
C GLU A 123 -5.88 17.25 2.76
N ALA A 124 -6.70 18.10 3.39
CA ALA A 124 -7.40 19.19 2.71
C ALA A 124 -6.43 20.13 1.98
N GLY A 125 -6.77 20.50 0.74
CA GLY A 125 -5.93 21.38 -0.08
C GLY A 125 -4.75 20.67 -0.78
N THR A 126 -4.59 19.37 -0.60
CA THR A 126 -3.58 18.57 -1.30
C THR A 126 -4.18 17.69 -2.39
N LEU A 127 -3.31 17.03 -3.15
CA LEU A 127 -3.70 16.14 -4.25
C LEU A 127 -4.15 14.74 -3.80
N ASP A 128 -4.22 14.48 -2.49
CA ASP A 128 -4.86 13.29 -1.91
C ASP A 128 -6.07 13.61 -1.01
N SER A 129 -6.59 14.83 -1.13
CA SER A 129 -7.67 15.38 -0.30
C SER A 129 -9.01 14.63 -0.32
N ASP A 130 -9.24 13.71 -1.25
CA ASP A 130 -10.46 12.88 -1.37
C ASP A 130 -10.21 11.38 -1.08
N GLY A 131 -8.98 10.99 -0.78
CA GLY A 131 -8.69 9.59 -0.47
C GLY A 131 -7.24 9.20 -0.61
N CYS A 132 -6.80 8.27 0.24
CA CYS A 132 -5.54 7.54 0.14
C CYS A 132 -5.83 6.04 0.10
N ALA A 133 -5.27 5.31 -0.86
CA ALA A 133 -5.48 3.86 -1.01
C ALA A 133 -4.33 3.18 -1.76
N ARG A 134 -4.38 1.85 -1.85
CA ARG A 134 -3.56 0.96 -2.70
C ARG A 134 -2.09 1.37 -2.73
N CYS A 135 -1.38 1.07 -1.64
CA CYS A 135 0.03 1.37 -1.54
C CYS A 135 0.92 0.22 -2.01
N SER A 136 2.17 0.57 -2.28
CA SER A 136 3.33 -0.32 -2.32
C SER A 136 4.40 0.29 -1.43
N VAL A 137 4.84 -0.46 -0.43
CA VAL A 137 5.86 -0.03 0.52
C VAL A 137 7.15 -0.78 0.25
N VAL A 138 8.26 -0.03 0.22
CA VAL A 138 9.60 -0.60 0.14
C VAL A 138 10.40 -0.14 1.35
N ARG A 139 11.18 -1.04 1.97
CA ARG A 139 12.28 -0.62 2.85
C ARG A 139 13.23 0.25 2.05
N ASN A 140 13.89 1.22 2.66
CA ASN A 140 14.89 2.01 1.95
C ASN A 140 16.13 1.16 1.66
N ALA A 141 16.84 1.45 0.57
CA ALA A 141 18.13 0.82 0.29
C ALA A 141 18.99 1.73 -0.58
N VAL A 142 20.30 1.46 -0.55
CA VAL A 142 21.31 2.11 -1.37
C VAL A 142 21.92 1.08 -2.30
N PHE A 143 22.03 1.42 -3.58
CA PHE A 143 22.70 0.58 -4.56
C PHE A 143 24.22 0.79 -4.53
N VAL A 144 24.97 -0.29 -4.37
CA VAL A 144 26.44 -0.31 -4.38
C VAL A 144 26.93 -1.16 -5.55
N GLU A 145 27.74 -0.57 -6.43
CA GLU A 145 28.33 -1.26 -7.58
C GLU A 145 29.09 -2.52 -7.12
N GLY A 146 28.77 -3.68 -7.71
CA GLY A 146 29.34 -4.97 -7.36
C GLY A 146 28.69 -5.69 -6.17
N ASN A 147 27.90 -4.98 -5.34
CA ASN A 147 27.20 -5.55 -4.18
C ASN A 147 25.68 -5.58 -4.35
N GLY A 148 25.13 -4.81 -5.28
CA GLY A 148 23.68 -4.69 -5.48
C GLY A 148 23.02 -3.76 -4.45
N TRP A 149 21.74 -3.99 -4.18
CA TRP A 149 20.97 -3.22 -3.21
C TRP A 149 21.28 -3.64 -1.78
N LEU A 150 21.70 -2.68 -0.96
CA LEU A 150 21.92 -2.85 0.47
C LEU A 150 20.86 -2.06 1.24
N GLU A 151 20.11 -2.74 2.10
CA GLU A 151 19.06 -2.13 2.92
C GLU A 151 19.62 -0.98 3.77
N SER A 152 18.79 0.06 3.93
CA SER A 152 19.09 1.25 4.73
C SER A 152 17.89 1.59 5.61
N GLU A 153 18.09 2.44 6.60
CA GLU A 153 17.03 2.82 7.53
C GLU A 153 15.81 3.45 6.85
N GLY A 154 14.64 3.03 7.33
CA GLY A 154 13.35 3.59 6.99
C GLY A 154 12.67 2.92 5.79
N TYR A 155 11.56 3.50 5.40
CA TYR A 155 10.63 2.99 4.40
C TYR A 155 10.14 4.13 3.51
N THR A 156 9.80 3.78 2.28
CA THR A 156 9.11 4.64 1.32
C THR A 156 7.80 3.98 0.91
N MET A 157 6.69 4.71 1.03
CA MET A 157 5.36 4.29 0.58
C MET A 157 5.00 5.07 -0.67
N TYR A 158 4.65 4.36 -1.73
CA TYR A 158 3.98 4.93 -2.89
C TYR A 158 2.50 4.56 -2.80
N TYR A 159 1.60 5.53 -2.89
CA TYR A 159 0.17 5.30 -2.68
C TYR A 159 -0.71 6.05 -3.68
N GLU A 160 -1.90 5.54 -3.93
CA GLU A 160 -2.91 6.21 -4.75
C GLU A 160 -3.59 7.32 -3.94
N GLY A 161 -3.41 8.56 -4.37
CA GLY A 161 -4.09 9.75 -3.85
C GLY A 161 -5.16 10.25 -4.82
N VAL A 162 -6.29 10.71 -4.30
CA VAL A 162 -7.36 11.32 -5.09
C VAL A 162 -7.56 12.76 -4.66
N SER A 163 -7.60 13.70 -5.60
CA SER A 163 -7.83 15.11 -5.29
C SER A 163 -9.29 15.50 -5.41
N ASN A 164 -9.81 16.27 -4.45
CA ASN A 164 -11.13 16.88 -4.53
C ASN A 164 -11.23 17.98 -5.61
N SER A 165 -10.10 18.55 -6.04
CA SER A 165 -10.10 19.67 -7.00
C SER A 165 -10.35 19.26 -8.45
N ASP A 166 -9.91 18.06 -8.84
CA ASP A 166 -10.01 17.56 -10.20
C ASP A 166 -10.47 16.10 -10.32
N SER A 167 -10.71 15.43 -9.18
CA SER A 167 -11.12 14.03 -9.09
C SER A 167 -10.15 13.05 -9.77
N LYS A 168 -8.89 13.47 -10.00
CA LYS A 168 -7.88 12.63 -10.64
C LYS A 168 -7.08 11.86 -9.60
N HIS A 169 -6.78 10.61 -9.95
CA HIS A 169 -5.91 9.74 -9.19
C HIS A 169 -4.46 10.01 -9.55
N ARG A 170 -3.58 10.09 -8.54
CA ARG A 170 -2.14 10.26 -8.68
C ARG A 170 -1.41 9.27 -7.80
N ILE A 171 -0.16 8.97 -8.13
CA ILE A 171 0.71 8.22 -7.22
C ILE A 171 1.48 9.23 -6.39
N MET A 172 1.21 9.21 -5.10
CA MET A 172 1.82 10.02 -4.07
C MET A 172 2.96 9.26 -3.39
N VAL A 173 3.81 9.96 -2.66
CA VAL A 173 4.90 9.36 -1.88
C VAL A 173 4.91 9.87 -0.45
N ALA A 174 5.19 8.96 0.48
CA ALA A 174 5.47 9.26 1.88
C ALA A 174 6.71 8.49 2.35
N GLU A 175 7.41 9.03 3.35
CA GLU A 175 8.59 8.42 3.97
C GLU A 175 8.32 8.17 5.45
N SER A 176 8.87 7.09 5.99
CA SER A 176 8.77 6.75 7.40
C SER A 176 10.08 6.15 7.93
N PRO A 177 10.59 6.60 9.09
CA PRO A 177 11.76 5.97 9.72
C PRO A 177 11.45 4.62 10.38
N ASP A 178 10.21 4.41 10.84
CA ASP A 178 9.79 3.25 11.66
C ASP A 178 8.74 2.36 10.97
N GLY A 179 8.20 2.80 9.84
CA GLY A 179 7.12 2.15 9.10
C GLY A 179 5.73 2.41 9.67
N MET A 180 5.60 3.17 10.76
CA MET A 180 4.34 3.41 11.46
C MET A 180 3.89 4.87 11.31
N ALA A 181 4.81 5.82 11.48
CA ALA A 181 4.56 7.24 11.31
C ALA A 181 5.07 7.74 9.96
N TRP A 182 4.18 8.29 9.13
CA TRP A 182 4.47 8.64 7.74
C TRP A 182 4.48 10.15 7.50
N THR A 183 5.50 10.64 6.79
CA THR A 183 5.59 12.02 6.31
C THR A 183 5.35 12.06 4.80
N LYS A 184 4.23 12.64 4.36
CA LYS A 184 3.93 12.85 2.94
C LYS A 184 4.96 13.77 2.28
N LYS A 185 5.36 13.44 1.06
CA LYS A 185 6.34 14.20 0.25
C LYS A 185 5.77 14.76 -1.05
N GLY A 186 4.49 14.49 -1.34
CA GLY A 186 3.80 14.99 -2.52
C GLY A 186 3.65 13.94 -3.61
N VAL A 187 3.65 14.39 -4.87
CA VAL A 187 3.41 13.53 -6.05
C VAL A 187 4.70 12.82 -6.46
N ALA A 188 4.64 11.50 -6.60
CA ALA A 188 5.69 10.69 -7.22
C ALA A 188 5.48 10.54 -8.73
N LEU A 189 4.23 10.31 -9.15
CA LEU A 189 3.84 10.26 -10.56
C LEU A 189 2.48 10.95 -10.72
N ASP A 190 2.48 12.06 -11.46
CA ASP A 190 1.24 12.74 -11.87
C ASP A 190 0.60 11.99 -13.05
N ILE A 191 -0.59 12.39 -13.49
CA ILE A 191 -1.22 11.92 -14.73
C ILE A 191 -0.40 12.28 -15.98
N GLY A 192 -0.73 11.68 -17.13
CA GLY A 192 -0.09 12.04 -18.40
C GLY A 192 -0.44 13.46 -18.85
N ASP A 193 0.57 14.27 -19.15
CA ASP A 193 0.44 15.70 -19.46
C ASP A 193 0.12 16.00 -20.94
N GLU A 194 0.42 15.07 -21.86
CA GLU A 194 0.22 15.28 -23.29
C GLU A 194 -1.23 14.98 -23.69
N ASP A 195 -1.78 15.79 -24.59
CA ASP A 195 -3.09 15.55 -25.19
C ASP A 195 -3.13 14.16 -25.85
N GLY A 196 -4.00 13.30 -25.32
CA GLY A 196 -4.12 11.91 -25.78
C GLY A 196 -3.22 10.90 -25.08
N SER A 197 -2.48 11.28 -24.02
CA SER A 197 -1.80 10.30 -23.16
C SER A 197 -2.81 9.28 -22.64
N TRP A 198 -2.44 7.99 -22.74
CA TRP A 198 -3.33 6.89 -22.40
C TRP A 198 -3.67 6.81 -20.90
N ASP A 199 -2.90 7.49 -20.04
CA ASP A 199 -3.03 7.58 -18.59
C ASP A 199 -3.36 9.01 -18.09
N ASN A 200 -3.94 9.87 -18.94
CA ASN A 200 -4.23 11.28 -18.61
C ASN A 200 -5.41 11.53 -17.65
N SER A 201 -6.17 10.48 -17.33
CA SER A 201 -7.36 10.56 -16.48
C SER A 201 -7.12 10.04 -15.07
N GLY A 202 -6.03 9.32 -14.84
CA GLY A 202 -5.62 8.86 -13.51
C GLY A 202 -4.46 7.88 -13.57
N VAL A 203 -3.64 7.87 -12.53
CA VAL A 203 -2.63 6.84 -12.28
C VAL A 203 -2.76 6.34 -10.84
N GLY A 204 -2.52 5.05 -10.61
CA GLY A 204 -2.69 4.44 -9.28
C GLY A 204 -2.16 3.02 -9.20
N SER A 205 -2.40 2.36 -8.06
CA SER A 205 -1.95 0.99 -7.77
C SER A 205 -0.47 0.75 -8.14
N PRO A 206 0.48 1.53 -7.58
CA PRO A 206 1.91 1.40 -7.86
C PRO A 206 2.45 0.05 -7.38
N HIS A 207 3.46 -0.46 -8.08
CA HIS A 207 4.28 -1.58 -7.65
C HIS A 207 5.74 -1.31 -8.00
N ILE A 208 6.59 -1.23 -6.98
CA ILE A 208 8.01 -0.87 -7.15
C ILE A 208 8.88 -2.11 -7.29
N LEU A 209 9.83 -2.05 -8.23
CA LEU A 209 10.85 -3.05 -8.47
C LEU A 209 12.22 -2.38 -8.46
N ARG A 210 13.19 -2.99 -7.79
CA ARG A 210 14.60 -2.60 -7.84
C ARG A 210 15.31 -3.33 -8.97
N LEU A 211 16.12 -2.62 -9.75
CA LEU A 211 16.87 -3.18 -10.87
C LEU A 211 18.37 -3.30 -10.54
N ASP A 212 19.04 -4.22 -11.23
CA ASP A 212 20.46 -4.55 -10.99
C ASP A 212 21.45 -3.45 -11.45
N ASP A 213 20.96 -2.41 -12.11
CA ASP A 213 21.73 -1.22 -12.47
C ASP A 213 21.57 -0.07 -11.45
N GLY A 214 20.86 -0.32 -10.35
CA GLY A 214 20.58 0.64 -9.29
C GLY A 214 19.45 1.62 -9.59
N SER A 215 18.76 1.47 -10.72
CA SER A 215 17.49 2.14 -10.98
C SER A 215 16.32 1.40 -10.33
N GLN A 216 15.16 2.05 -10.25
CA GLN A 216 13.92 1.41 -9.85
C GLN A 216 12.88 1.52 -10.96
N ARG A 217 11.95 0.59 -10.99
CA ARG A 217 10.83 0.57 -11.93
C ARG A 217 9.52 0.52 -11.17
N MET A 218 8.59 1.39 -11.52
CA MET A 218 7.22 1.41 -11.03
C MET A 218 6.32 0.87 -12.13
N TYR A 219 5.64 -0.24 -11.88
CA TYR A 219 4.48 -0.63 -12.66
C TYR A 219 3.25 0.02 -12.04
N TYR A 220 2.36 0.55 -12.87
CA TYR A 220 1.19 1.27 -12.38
C TYR A 220 -0.03 1.05 -13.26
N THR A 221 -1.23 1.23 -12.70
CA THR A 221 -2.46 1.30 -13.50
C THR A 221 -2.64 2.73 -14.01
N GLY A 222 -2.77 2.91 -15.31
CA GLY A 222 -3.17 4.17 -15.92
C GLY A 222 -4.59 4.13 -16.45
N GLN A 223 -5.29 5.26 -16.34
CA GLN A 223 -6.65 5.46 -16.82
C GLN A 223 -6.68 6.51 -17.94
N GLY A 224 -7.29 6.14 -19.06
CA GLY A 224 -7.48 7.02 -20.22
C GLY A 224 -8.84 7.72 -20.25
N PRO A 225 -9.07 8.57 -21.26
CA PRO A 225 -10.24 9.47 -21.36
C PRO A 225 -11.61 8.77 -21.48
N ASN A 226 -11.64 7.45 -21.71
CA ASN A 226 -12.85 6.64 -21.78
C ASN A 226 -12.94 5.59 -20.66
N GLN A 227 -12.29 5.85 -19.52
CA GLN A 227 -12.15 4.90 -18.40
C GLN A 227 -11.45 3.59 -18.79
N SER A 228 -10.76 3.56 -19.93
CA SER A 228 -9.88 2.46 -20.31
C SER A 228 -8.76 2.36 -19.28
N THR A 229 -8.44 1.14 -18.85
CA THR A 229 -7.32 0.87 -17.95
C THR A 229 -6.26 0.04 -18.66
N ALA A 230 -4.99 0.36 -18.41
CA ALA A 230 -3.85 -0.42 -18.85
C ALA A 230 -2.72 -0.34 -17.81
N ILE A 231 -1.73 -1.22 -17.94
CA ILE A 231 -0.54 -1.19 -17.09
C ILE A 231 0.55 -0.40 -17.78
N GLY A 232 1.04 0.63 -17.08
CA GLY A 232 2.16 1.46 -17.45
C GLY A 232 3.42 1.07 -16.69
N VAL A 233 4.52 1.67 -17.12
CA VAL A 233 5.82 1.53 -16.48
C VAL A 233 6.51 2.89 -16.41
N ALA A 234 7.14 3.18 -15.28
CA ALA A 234 8.01 4.33 -15.10
C ALA A 234 9.34 3.89 -14.48
N ASN A 235 10.42 4.55 -14.85
CA ASN A 235 11.77 4.32 -14.35
C ASN A 235 12.19 5.48 -13.44
N LEU A 236 12.85 5.16 -12.34
CA LEU A 236 13.56 6.09 -11.49
C LEU A 236 15.05 5.80 -11.64
N PRO A 237 15.79 6.62 -12.41
CA PRO A 237 17.22 6.44 -12.58
C PRO A 237 17.97 6.43 -11.25
N LYS A 238 19.08 5.70 -11.20
CA LYS A 238 19.96 5.63 -10.01
C LYS A 238 20.36 7.04 -9.54
N GLY A 239 20.02 7.37 -8.30
CA GLY A 239 20.37 8.65 -7.67
C GLY A 239 19.43 9.82 -8.00
N ASP A 240 18.39 9.59 -8.80
CA ASP A 240 17.37 10.58 -9.12
C ASP A 240 16.20 10.50 -8.11
N LYS A 241 15.29 11.47 -8.18
CA LYS A 241 14.05 11.53 -7.38
C LYS A 241 12.79 11.65 -8.23
N ILE A 242 12.94 11.70 -9.54
CA ILE A 242 11.84 11.93 -10.49
C ILE A 242 11.58 10.66 -11.30
N TRP A 243 10.35 10.16 -11.22
CA TRP A 243 9.90 9.05 -12.06
C TRP A 243 9.69 9.51 -13.51
N GLN A 244 10.20 8.72 -14.44
CA GLN A 244 10.11 8.97 -15.88
C GLN A 244 9.31 7.85 -16.53
N ARG A 245 8.20 8.18 -17.20
CA ARG A 245 7.40 7.18 -17.93
C ARG A 245 8.25 6.49 -19.00
N GLU A 246 8.18 5.17 -19.07
CA GLU A 246 8.82 4.37 -20.12
C GLU A 246 7.78 3.92 -21.14
N GLN A 247 8.19 3.82 -22.42
CA GLN A 247 7.42 3.07 -23.41
C GLN A 247 7.83 1.59 -23.36
N ALA A 248 6.95 0.75 -22.83
CA ALA A 248 7.14 -0.69 -22.90
C ALA A 248 6.83 -1.20 -24.32
N THR A 249 7.78 -1.92 -24.93
CA THR A 249 7.50 -2.72 -26.13
C THR A 249 7.08 -4.12 -25.68
N ILE A 250 5.90 -4.57 -26.08
CA ILE A 250 5.47 -5.95 -25.85
C ILE A 250 6.01 -6.79 -27.00
N THR A 251 6.86 -7.77 -26.69
CA THR A 251 7.28 -8.81 -27.63
C THR A 251 6.82 -10.16 -27.07
N PHE A 252 6.12 -10.94 -27.89
CA PHE A 252 5.75 -12.30 -27.49
C PHE A 252 7.03 -13.13 -27.36
N ALA A 253 7.13 -13.94 -26.30
CA ALA A 253 8.26 -14.83 -26.13
C ALA A 253 8.43 -15.69 -27.39
N GLU A 254 9.62 -15.66 -27.99
CA GLU A 254 9.98 -16.66 -28.99
C GLU A 254 9.99 -18.01 -28.26
N VAL A 255 9.18 -18.95 -28.74
CA VAL A 255 9.20 -20.31 -28.22
C VAL A 255 10.57 -20.89 -28.59
N VAL A 256 11.45 -21.02 -27.60
CA VAL A 256 12.75 -21.70 -27.73
C VAL A 256 12.55 -23.20 -27.74
#